data_AF-A0AA88KHH6-F1
#
_entry.id   AF-A0AA88KHH6-F1
#
_cell.length_a   1.000
_cell.length_b   1.000
_cell.length_c   1.000
_cell.angle_alpha   90.00
_cell.angle_beta   90.00
_cell.angle_gamma   90.00
#
_symmetry.space_group_name_H-M   'P 1'
#
loop_
_entity.id
_entity.type
_entity.pdbx_description
1 polymer ?
#
loop_
_entity_poly.entity_id
_entity_poly.type
_entity_poly.pdbx_seq_one_letter_code
_entity_poly.pdbx_strand_id
1 'polypeptide(L)'
;MEIATSLLKSDSNEGESDPLDGYYKKLATNLTPLKKDSDMFAMVNEYLQNTHASTHREYSLELIDAFEVERLGENERFKTFENLHNRQLLWHGSRVSNFGGILSQGLRIAPPEAPATGYMFGKGIYFADMSSKSANYCRTSPDANVGVLLLCDVALGNMYERLQADYIEKLPKGYHSCFGHGKTEPNDSMAKYICDGKVKVPLGTATSSNVPRHASLLYNEYIVYDIAQVNIKYLLKVRFNYKRGYY
;
A
#
# COMPACT_ATOMS: atom_id res chain seq x y z
N MET A 1 8.75 3.17 15.48
CA MET A 1 9.05 4.37 16.30
C MET A 1 10.54 4.67 16.35
N GLU A 2 11.42 3.70 16.64
CA GLU A 2 12.88 3.94 16.76
C GLU A 2 13.54 4.57 15.52
N ILE A 3 13.13 4.19 14.32
CA ILE A 3 13.70 4.76 13.08
C ILE A 3 13.26 6.21 12.87
N ALA A 4 12.00 6.53 13.15
CA ALA A 4 11.51 7.90 13.04
C ALA A 4 12.23 8.80 14.06
N THR A 5 12.45 8.32 15.29
CA THR A 5 13.21 9.07 16.29
C THR A 5 14.70 9.12 15.99
N SER A 6 15.30 8.12 15.35
CA SER A 6 16.71 8.17 14.93
C SER A 6 16.95 9.16 13.79
N LEU A 7 16.01 9.30 12.86
CA LEU A 7 16.06 10.33 11.80
C LEU A 7 16.05 11.74 12.40
N LEU A 8 15.32 11.95 13.50
CA LEU A 8 15.27 13.24 14.19
C LEU A 8 16.54 13.54 15.01
N LYS A 9 17.26 12.52 15.49
CA LYS A 9 18.40 12.66 16.42
C LYS A 9 19.77 12.94 15.78
N SER A 10 19.92 12.81 14.47
CA SER A 10 21.19 13.06 13.77
C SER A 10 21.36 14.54 13.42
N ASP A 11 22.36 15.20 14.00
CA ASP A 11 22.95 16.51 13.66
C ASP A 11 21.99 17.66 13.32
N SER A 12 21.77 18.52 14.32
CA SER A 12 21.51 19.93 14.12
C SER A 12 22.77 20.60 13.54
N ASN A 13 22.96 20.52 12.23
CA ASN A 13 24.00 21.30 11.56
C ASN A 13 23.64 22.79 11.66
N GLU A 14 24.40 23.50 12.47
CA GLU A 14 24.44 24.96 12.52
C GLU A 14 24.87 25.50 11.14
N GLY A 15 23.94 26.01 10.33
CA GLY A 15 24.31 26.82 9.16
C GLY A 15 23.36 26.91 7.96
N GLU A 16 22.37 26.04 7.76
CA GLU A 16 21.55 26.08 6.53
C GLU A 16 20.06 25.70 6.71
N SER A 17 19.17 26.47 6.06
CA SER A 17 17.78 26.16 5.69
C SER A 17 16.77 25.86 6.81
N ASP A 18 15.48 25.91 6.47
CA ASP A 18 14.37 25.53 7.36
C ASP A 18 14.64 24.13 7.95
N PRO A 19 14.52 23.91 9.27
CA PRO A 19 14.68 22.59 9.87
C PRO A 19 13.86 21.47 9.20
N LEU A 20 12.71 21.81 8.58
CA LEU A 20 11.90 20.89 7.80
C LEU A 20 12.63 20.38 6.55
N ASP A 21 13.43 21.20 5.88
CA ASP A 21 14.24 20.80 4.73
C ASP A 21 15.30 19.78 5.14
N GLY A 22 15.90 19.97 6.32
CA GLY A 22 16.83 19.02 6.92
C GLY A 22 16.18 17.65 7.16
N TYR A 23 14.97 17.62 7.74
CA TYR A 23 14.23 16.38 7.94
C TYR A 23 13.78 15.75 6.63
N TYR A 24 13.36 16.55 5.65
CA TYR A 24 12.94 16.08 4.34
C TYR A 24 14.11 15.42 3.59
N LYS A 25 15.30 16.02 3.58
CA LYS A 25 16.52 15.44 2.99
C LYS A 25 16.82 14.05 3.58
N LYS A 26 16.63 13.86 4.89
CA LYS A 26 16.84 12.56 5.56
C LYS A 26 15.83 11.48 5.15
N LEU A 27 14.70 11.84 4.56
CA LEU A 27 13.80 10.86 3.96
C LEU A 27 14.40 10.24 2.70
N ALA A 28 15.43 10.83 2.08
CA ALA A 28 16.03 10.30 0.85
C ALA A 28 14.99 9.94 -0.23
N THR A 29 13.94 10.77 -0.33
CA THR A 29 12.77 10.55 -1.18
C THR A 29 12.28 11.88 -1.70
N ASN A 30 12.01 11.93 -3.00
CA ASN A 30 11.34 13.05 -3.63
C ASN A 30 9.82 12.83 -3.60
N LEU A 31 9.09 13.81 -3.07
CA LEU A 31 7.62 13.85 -3.03
C LEU A 31 7.14 15.01 -3.90
N THR A 32 6.57 14.70 -5.05
CA THR A 32 6.04 15.72 -5.98
C THR A 32 4.51 15.81 -5.83
N PRO A 33 3.93 16.97 -5.44
CA PRO A 33 2.48 17.08 -5.30
C PRO A 33 1.76 16.84 -6.62
N LEU A 34 0.75 15.97 -6.62
CA LEU A 34 -0.17 15.84 -7.74
C LEU A 34 -1.15 17.01 -7.74
N LYS A 35 -1.31 17.66 -8.90
CA LYS A 35 -2.30 18.73 -9.05
C LYS A 35 -3.71 18.16 -8.90
N LYS A 36 -4.58 18.85 -8.16
CA LYS A 36 -5.94 18.38 -7.86
C LYS A 36 -6.85 18.27 -9.09
N ASP A 37 -6.53 19.00 -10.15
CA ASP A 37 -7.21 18.99 -11.45
C ASP A 37 -6.59 18.00 -12.45
N SER A 38 -5.56 17.24 -12.06
CA SER A 38 -4.93 16.25 -12.95
C SER A 38 -5.75 14.96 -13.07
N ASP A 39 -5.68 14.34 -14.25
CA ASP A 39 -6.30 13.02 -14.51
C ASP A 39 -5.80 11.95 -13.52
N MET A 40 -4.53 12.03 -13.11
CA MET A 40 -3.95 11.11 -12.14
C MET A 40 -4.60 11.28 -10.76
N PHE A 41 -4.77 12.51 -10.29
CA PHE A 41 -5.47 12.76 -9.02
C PHE A 41 -6.92 12.27 -9.07
N ALA A 42 -7.61 12.53 -10.19
CA ALA A 42 -8.98 12.05 -10.40
C ALA A 42 -9.08 10.51 -10.39
N MET A 43 -8.17 9.81 -11.10
CA MET A 43 -8.10 8.35 -11.10
C MET A 43 -7.81 7.78 -9.72
N VAL A 44 -6.87 8.37 -8.98
CA VAL A 44 -6.54 7.95 -7.62
C VAL A 44 -7.74 8.13 -6.68
N ASN A 45 -8.46 9.25 -6.79
CA ASN A 45 -9.67 9.48 -6.02
C ASN A 45 -10.79 8.49 -6.41
N GLU A 46 -10.99 8.24 -7.70
CA GLU A 46 -11.93 7.22 -8.19
C GLU A 46 -11.61 5.85 -7.61
N TYR A 47 -10.32 5.45 -7.64
CA TYR A 47 -9.87 4.19 -7.07
C TYR A 47 -10.14 4.13 -5.56
N LEU A 48 -9.85 5.21 -4.82
CA LEU A 48 -10.12 5.32 -3.38
C LEU A 48 -11.60 5.10 -3.07
N GLN A 49 -12.50 5.74 -3.82
CA GLN A 49 -13.96 5.68 -3.59
C GLN A 49 -14.56 4.34 -4.03
N ASN A 50 -14.24 3.86 -5.23
CA ASN A 50 -14.84 2.64 -5.79
C ASN A 50 -14.48 1.38 -5.00
N THR A 51 -13.31 1.37 -4.38
CA THR A 51 -12.79 0.21 -3.63
C THR A 51 -12.92 0.35 -2.12
N HIS A 52 -13.83 1.22 -1.67
CA HIS A 52 -14.27 1.25 -0.28
C HIS A 52 -15.21 0.08 0.00
N ALA A 53 -14.73 -0.86 0.79
CA ALA A 53 -15.44 -2.09 1.12
C ALA A 53 -16.76 -1.85 1.89
N SER A 54 -17.83 -2.53 1.48
CA SER A 54 -19.17 -2.34 2.04
C SER A 54 -19.34 -2.80 3.49
N THR A 55 -18.42 -3.60 4.02
CA THR A 55 -18.41 -4.02 5.44
C THR A 55 -17.66 -3.04 6.34
N HIS A 56 -16.85 -2.12 5.81
CA HIS A 56 -16.12 -1.11 6.58
C HIS A 56 -16.95 0.18 6.65
N ARG A 57 -17.97 0.19 7.51
CA ARG A 57 -19.04 1.20 7.51
C ARG A 57 -18.82 2.33 8.53
N GLU A 58 -17.81 2.20 9.37
CA GLU A 58 -17.52 3.08 10.51
C GLU A 58 -17.06 4.46 10.04
N TYR A 59 -16.44 4.54 8.86
CA TYR A 59 -15.94 5.77 8.25
C TYR A 59 -16.14 5.78 6.74
N SER A 60 -16.13 6.97 6.14
CA SER A 60 -15.82 7.17 4.71
C SER A 60 -14.43 7.77 4.54
N LEU A 61 -13.87 7.67 3.34
CA LEU A 61 -12.54 8.18 3.00
C LEU A 61 -12.63 9.38 2.07
N GLU A 62 -11.87 10.43 2.36
CA GLU A 62 -11.76 11.63 1.53
C GLU A 62 -10.28 11.86 1.19
N LEU A 63 -9.97 11.93 -0.11
CA LEU A 63 -8.63 12.26 -0.56
C LEU A 63 -8.37 13.76 -0.37
N ILE A 64 -7.43 14.11 0.52
CA ILE A 64 -7.06 15.51 0.76
C ILE A 64 -6.01 15.94 -0.27
N ASP A 65 -4.89 15.23 -0.30
CA ASP A 65 -3.72 15.50 -1.14
C ASP A 65 -3.08 14.18 -1.58
N ALA A 66 -2.39 14.19 -2.72
CA ALA A 66 -1.64 13.04 -3.22
C ALA A 66 -0.28 13.52 -3.77
N PHE A 67 0.72 12.67 -3.64
CA PHE A 67 2.09 12.95 -4.03
C PHE A 67 2.62 11.78 -4.85
N GLU A 68 3.27 12.05 -5.97
CA GLU A 68 4.16 11.10 -6.62
C GLU A 68 5.40 10.90 -5.75
N VAL A 69 5.81 9.64 -5.60
CA VAL A 69 6.90 9.22 -4.73
C VAL A 69 8.04 8.69 -5.58
N GLU A 70 9.23 9.24 -5.39
CA GLU A 70 10.47 8.72 -5.97
C GLU A 70 11.50 8.54 -4.86
N ARG A 71 11.65 7.30 -4.41
CA ARG A 71 12.62 6.91 -3.39
C ARG A 71 14.00 6.69 -4.01
N LEU A 72 15.05 7.17 -3.35
CA LEU A 72 16.43 6.95 -3.78
C LEU A 72 16.75 5.45 -3.87
N GLY A 73 17.18 4.98 -5.05
CA GLY A 73 17.59 3.60 -5.30
C GLY A 73 16.46 2.59 -5.51
N GLU A 74 15.19 2.99 -5.34
CA GLU A 74 14.07 2.06 -5.44
C GLU A 74 13.76 1.67 -6.88
N ASN A 75 13.83 2.62 -7.81
CA ASN A 75 13.66 2.36 -9.24
C ASN A 75 14.73 1.38 -9.75
N GLU A 76 15.99 1.58 -9.38
CA GLU A 76 17.11 0.71 -9.77
C GLU A 76 16.92 -0.72 -9.27
N ARG A 77 16.51 -0.87 -8.00
CA ARG A 77 16.21 -2.18 -7.42
C ARG A 77 15.03 -2.85 -8.11
N PHE A 78 13.98 -2.09 -8.44
CA PHE A 78 12.78 -2.59 -9.12
C PHE A 78 13.03 -3.00 -10.58
N LYS A 79 14.09 -2.51 -11.25
CA LYS A 79 14.43 -2.90 -12.63
C LYS A 79 14.50 -4.41 -12.84
N THR A 80 14.93 -5.17 -11.82
CA THR A 80 14.96 -6.64 -11.86
C THR A 80 13.57 -7.26 -12.14
N PHE A 81 12.51 -6.56 -11.75
CA PHE A 81 11.12 -7.01 -11.86
C PHE A 81 10.28 -6.15 -12.81
N GLU A 82 10.86 -5.13 -13.47
CA GLU A 82 10.12 -4.19 -14.32
C GLU A 82 9.40 -4.88 -15.48
N ASN A 83 9.98 -5.97 -15.98
CA ASN A 83 9.48 -6.77 -17.09
C ASN A 83 8.73 -8.02 -16.62
N LEU A 84 8.58 -8.23 -15.32
CA LEU A 84 7.72 -9.28 -14.80
C LEU A 84 6.26 -8.95 -15.16
N HIS A 85 5.53 -9.95 -15.65
CA HIS A 85 4.12 -9.79 -15.97
C HIS A 85 3.26 -9.58 -14.72
N ASN A 86 1.99 -9.23 -14.91
CA ASN A 86 1.02 -9.07 -13.82
C ASN A 86 1.50 -8.05 -12.77
N ARG A 87 1.82 -6.84 -13.22
CA ARG A 87 2.07 -5.70 -12.32
C ARG A 87 0.77 -4.99 -12.00
N GLN A 88 0.55 -4.73 -10.72
CA GLN A 88 -0.66 -4.06 -10.26
C GLN A 88 -0.34 -2.90 -9.33
N LEU A 89 -1.10 -1.82 -9.44
CA LEU A 89 -1.06 -0.71 -8.51
C LEU A 89 -1.97 -1.04 -7.32
N LEU A 90 -1.40 -1.32 -6.15
CA LEU A 90 -2.13 -1.83 -4.99
C LEU A 90 -1.95 -0.96 -3.74
N TRP A 91 -2.95 -1.00 -2.86
CA TRP A 91 -2.99 -0.23 -1.63
C TRP A 91 -2.13 -0.84 -0.53
N HIS A 92 -1.38 0.01 0.17
CA HIS A 92 -0.76 -0.33 1.45
C HIS A 92 -1.07 0.75 2.49
N GLY A 93 -1.43 0.34 3.71
CA GLY A 93 -1.71 1.25 4.82
C GLY A 93 -0.83 0.94 6.02
N SER A 94 -0.47 1.98 6.76
CA SER A 94 0.31 1.86 7.99
C SER A 94 0.05 3.05 8.91
N ARG A 95 0.42 2.93 10.18
CA ARG A 95 0.36 4.08 11.10
C ARG A 95 1.24 5.22 10.58
N VAL A 96 0.78 6.46 10.71
CA VAL A 96 1.52 7.66 10.28
C VAL A 96 2.95 7.68 10.85
N SER A 97 3.14 7.23 12.10
CA SER A 97 4.45 7.15 12.74
C SER A 97 5.46 6.20 12.08
N ASN A 98 5.01 5.31 11.20
CA ASN A 98 5.89 4.42 10.44
C ASN A 98 6.37 5.05 9.12
N PHE A 99 5.70 6.09 8.62
CA PHE A 99 5.98 6.63 7.29
C PHE A 99 7.35 7.29 7.17
N GLY A 100 7.93 7.85 8.24
CA GLY A 100 9.33 8.30 8.19
C GLY A 100 10.31 7.17 7.88
N GLY A 101 10.06 5.97 8.42
CA GLY A 101 10.85 4.77 8.12
C GLY A 101 10.56 4.19 6.74
N ILE A 102 9.29 4.14 6.34
CA ILE A 102 8.87 3.64 5.01
C ILE A 102 9.41 4.56 3.91
N LEU A 103 9.34 5.88 4.10
CA LEU A 103 9.87 6.86 3.18
C LEU A 103 11.38 6.97 3.22
N SER A 104 12.11 6.49 4.23
CA SER A 104 13.59 6.45 4.16
C SER A 104 14.13 5.10 3.66
N GLN A 105 13.53 3.99 4.07
CA GLN A 105 14.08 2.64 3.86
C GLN A 105 13.24 1.74 2.95
N GLY A 106 12.03 2.17 2.59
CA GLY A 106 11.07 1.39 1.82
C GLY A 106 10.22 0.47 2.71
N LEU A 107 9.30 -0.26 2.07
CA LEU A 107 8.57 -1.33 2.74
C LEU A 107 9.52 -2.50 3.03
N ARG A 108 9.43 -3.06 4.24
CA ARG A 108 10.33 -4.10 4.72
C ARG A 108 9.54 -5.33 5.16
N ILE A 109 10.12 -6.49 4.95
CA ILE A 109 9.61 -7.75 5.47
C ILE A 109 9.98 -7.83 6.95
N ALA A 110 9.06 -8.33 7.77
CA ALA A 110 9.32 -8.55 9.19
C ALA A 110 10.55 -9.47 9.35
N PRO A 111 11.45 -9.17 10.30
CA PRO A 111 12.67 -9.94 10.42
C PRO A 111 12.38 -11.35 10.99
N PRO A 112 13.28 -12.34 10.81
CA PRO A 112 13.06 -13.74 11.19
C PRO A 112 12.69 -13.94 12.67
N GLU A 113 13.19 -13.10 13.56
CA GLU A 113 12.94 -13.11 15.00
C GLU A 113 11.56 -12.58 15.42
N ALA A 114 10.88 -11.80 14.56
CA ALA A 114 9.55 -11.27 14.89
C ALA A 114 8.51 -12.41 14.97
N PRO A 115 7.56 -12.39 15.91
CA PRO A 115 6.50 -13.39 15.97
C PRO A 115 5.73 -13.49 14.64
N ALA A 116 5.46 -14.72 14.20
CA ALA A 116 4.66 -15.02 13.01
C ALA A 116 3.16 -14.77 13.21
N THR A 117 2.72 -14.62 14.46
CA THR A 117 1.32 -14.43 14.83
C THR A 117 0.75 -13.16 14.21
N GLY A 118 -0.28 -13.31 13.36
CA GLY A 118 -0.95 -12.20 12.67
C GLY A 118 -0.67 -12.13 11.16
N TYR A 119 0.28 -12.92 10.64
CA TYR A 119 0.55 -13.01 9.21
C TYR A 119 -0.18 -14.19 8.57
N MET A 120 -1.25 -13.91 7.82
CA MET A 120 -2.11 -14.94 7.21
C MET A 120 -1.37 -15.82 6.20
N PHE A 121 -0.36 -15.25 5.53
CA PHE A 121 0.42 -15.89 4.46
C PHE A 121 1.93 -15.86 4.71
N GLY A 122 2.35 -15.87 5.98
CA GLY A 122 3.76 -15.76 6.34
C GLY A 122 4.33 -14.34 6.21
N LYS A 123 5.63 -14.18 6.48
CA LYS A 123 6.29 -12.87 6.51
C LYS A 123 6.53 -12.37 5.09
N GLY A 124 5.83 -11.31 4.71
CA GLY A 124 5.96 -10.64 3.43
C GLY A 124 5.46 -9.20 3.49
N ILE A 125 5.47 -8.51 2.36
CA ILE A 125 4.83 -7.20 2.23
C ILE A 125 3.40 -7.42 1.71
N TYR A 126 2.42 -6.99 2.50
CA TYR A 126 1.01 -7.19 2.23
C TYR A 126 0.41 -5.97 1.55
N PHE A 127 -0.39 -6.23 0.52
CA PHE A 127 -1.16 -5.26 -0.23
C PHE A 127 -2.61 -5.71 -0.37
N ALA A 128 -3.50 -4.77 -0.64
CA ALA A 128 -4.89 -5.01 -0.98
C ALA A 128 -5.29 -4.21 -2.22
N ASP A 129 -6.28 -4.71 -2.95
CA ASP A 129 -6.94 -3.98 -4.02
C ASP A 129 -8.15 -3.15 -3.52
N MET A 130 -8.58 -3.39 -2.27
CA MET A 130 -9.61 -2.62 -1.58
C MET A 130 -9.01 -1.52 -0.70
N SER A 131 -9.30 -0.26 -1.01
CA SER A 131 -8.76 0.92 -0.31
C SER A 131 -9.02 0.87 1.20
N SER A 132 -10.26 0.59 1.60
CA SER A 132 -10.65 0.62 3.01
C SER A 132 -10.06 -0.53 3.83
N LYS A 133 -9.69 -1.65 3.18
CA LYS A 133 -8.96 -2.74 3.85
C LYS A 133 -7.57 -2.29 4.27
N SER A 134 -6.82 -1.66 3.36
CA SER A 134 -5.52 -1.07 3.69
C SER A 134 -5.67 0.12 4.66
N ALA A 135 -6.73 0.92 4.53
CA ALA A 135 -7.00 2.05 5.42
C ALA A 135 -7.14 1.67 6.90
N ASN A 136 -7.66 0.48 7.22
CA ASN A 136 -7.74 -0.02 8.60
C ASN A 136 -6.37 -0.14 9.28
N TYR A 137 -5.28 -0.28 8.52
CA TYR A 137 -3.92 -0.32 9.05
C TYR A 137 -3.37 1.07 9.41
N CYS A 138 -4.02 2.15 9.00
CA CYS A 138 -3.68 3.52 9.41
C CYS A 138 -3.91 3.75 10.90
N ARG A 139 -4.85 3.01 11.51
CA ARG A 139 -5.22 3.12 12.93
C ARG A 139 -5.56 4.55 13.36
N THR A 140 -6.28 5.27 12.51
CA THR A 140 -6.85 6.59 12.83
C THR A 140 -7.97 6.47 13.87
N SER A 141 -8.38 7.61 14.43
CA SER A 141 -9.51 7.72 15.36
C SER A 141 -10.33 8.97 15.03
N PRO A 142 -11.52 9.16 15.63
CA PRO A 142 -12.29 10.39 15.46
C PRO A 142 -11.50 11.67 15.82
N ASP A 143 -10.65 11.61 16.85
CA ASP A 143 -9.81 12.73 17.30
C ASP A 143 -8.55 12.91 16.43
N ALA A 144 -8.06 11.84 15.82
CA ALA A 144 -6.88 11.82 14.94
C ALA A 144 -7.27 11.18 13.60
N ASN A 145 -8.05 11.90 12.81
CA ASN A 145 -8.78 11.37 11.67
C ASN A 145 -8.09 11.54 10.30
N VAL A 146 -6.82 11.92 10.28
CA VAL A 146 -6.02 12.00 9.05
C VAL A 146 -4.99 10.88 9.06
N GLY A 147 -5.03 10.03 8.03
CA GLY A 147 -4.09 8.95 7.81
C GLY A 147 -3.33 9.10 6.51
N VAL A 148 -2.38 8.19 6.29
CA VAL A 148 -1.60 8.12 5.07
C VAL A 148 -1.73 6.72 4.46
N LEU A 149 -2.02 6.68 3.16
CA LEU A 149 -2.04 5.47 2.35
C LEU A 149 -0.97 5.54 1.27
N LEU A 150 -0.52 4.37 0.81
CA LEU A 150 0.35 4.23 -0.35
C LEU A 150 -0.38 3.50 -1.46
N LEU A 151 -0.05 3.88 -2.69
CA LEU A 151 -0.23 3.05 -3.89
C LEU A 151 1.14 2.63 -4.38
N CYS A 152 1.34 1.32 -4.51
CA CYS A 152 2.61 0.74 -4.93
C CYS A 152 2.41 -0.05 -6.21
N ASP A 153 3.35 0.07 -7.14
CA ASP A 153 3.50 -0.79 -8.30
C ASP A 153 4.18 -2.09 -7.83
N VAL A 154 3.39 -3.15 -7.80
CA VAL A 154 3.78 -4.45 -7.26
C VAL A 154 3.90 -5.45 -8.40
N ALA A 155 5.11 -5.99 -8.57
CA ALA A 155 5.38 -7.05 -9.53
C ALA A 155 4.98 -8.41 -8.95
N LEU A 156 3.78 -8.88 -9.34
CA LEU A 156 3.21 -10.11 -8.78
C LEU A 156 3.64 -11.36 -9.55
N GLY A 157 3.82 -11.26 -10.87
CA GLY A 157 4.11 -12.41 -11.74
C GLY A 157 3.09 -13.53 -11.58
N ASN A 158 3.59 -14.77 -11.62
CA ASN A 158 2.81 -15.96 -11.25
C ASN A 158 2.52 -15.94 -9.74
N MET A 159 1.24 -15.93 -9.38
CA MET A 159 0.78 -15.85 -8.00
C MET A 159 0.44 -17.25 -7.47
N TYR A 160 0.90 -17.57 -6.27
CA TYR A 160 0.52 -18.78 -5.55
C TYR A 160 -0.81 -18.55 -4.85
N GLU A 161 -1.88 -19.12 -5.41
CA GLU A 161 -3.25 -18.81 -5.01
C GLU A 161 -3.70 -19.62 -3.79
N ARG A 162 -4.30 -18.93 -2.81
CA ARG A 162 -4.81 -19.52 -1.56
C ARG A 162 -6.23 -19.06 -1.27
N LEU A 163 -7.07 -19.98 -0.82
CA LEU A 163 -8.45 -19.72 -0.35
C LEU A 163 -8.52 -19.57 1.18
N GLN A 164 -7.48 -20.04 1.88
CA GLN A 164 -7.37 -20.10 3.33
C GLN A 164 -5.98 -19.72 3.78
N ALA A 165 -5.87 -19.26 5.02
CA ALA A 165 -4.60 -18.93 5.66
C ALA A 165 -3.58 -20.07 5.48
N ASP A 166 -2.34 -19.70 5.19
CA ASP A 166 -1.25 -20.63 4.95
C ASP A 166 0.07 -20.00 5.29
N TYR A 167 0.77 -20.52 6.28
CA TYR A 167 2.05 -19.93 6.64
C TYR A 167 3.13 -20.30 5.61
N ILE A 168 3.38 -19.38 4.67
CA ILE A 168 4.34 -19.56 3.58
C ILE A 168 5.70 -19.01 4.03
N GLU A 169 6.68 -19.90 4.20
CA GLU A 169 8.08 -19.52 4.40
C GLU A 169 8.83 -19.36 3.08
N LYS A 170 8.47 -20.18 2.09
CA LYS A 170 9.08 -20.20 0.77
C LYS A 170 8.04 -20.53 -0.29
N LEU A 171 7.99 -19.72 -1.34
CA LEU A 171 7.11 -19.96 -2.47
C LEU A 171 7.53 -21.23 -3.24
N PRO A 172 6.57 -22.01 -3.77
CA PRO A 172 6.89 -23.09 -4.69
C PRO A 172 7.59 -22.56 -5.95
N LYS A 173 8.39 -23.42 -6.59
CA LYS A 173 9.15 -23.05 -7.80
C LYS A 173 8.21 -22.52 -8.88
N GLY A 174 8.55 -21.36 -9.46
CA GLY A 174 7.79 -20.74 -10.55
C GLY A 174 6.75 -19.71 -10.11
N TYR A 175 6.55 -19.51 -8.81
CA TYR A 175 5.74 -18.43 -8.24
C TYR A 175 6.60 -17.29 -7.69
N HIS A 176 6.07 -16.07 -7.75
CA HIS A 176 6.78 -14.84 -7.34
C HIS A 176 6.04 -14.09 -6.22
N SER A 177 4.76 -14.38 -6.02
CA SER A 177 3.92 -13.78 -4.98
C SER A 177 2.88 -14.78 -4.49
N CYS A 178 2.16 -14.45 -3.41
CA CYS A 178 0.99 -15.17 -2.94
C CYS A 178 -0.26 -14.31 -3.16
N PHE A 179 -1.36 -14.95 -3.56
CA PHE A 179 -2.66 -14.31 -3.71
C PHE A 179 -3.69 -14.99 -2.81
N GLY A 180 -4.14 -14.27 -1.78
CA GLY A 180 -5.25 -14.70 -0.93
C GLY A 180 -6.56 -14.24 -1.54
N HIS A 181 -7.37 -15.17 -2.02
CA HIS A 181 -8.66 -14.88 -2.64
C HIS A 181 -9.69 -14.46 -1.61
N GLY A 182 -10.24 -13.24 -1.77
CA GLY A 182 -11.39 -12.75 -1.03
C GLY A 182 -12.70 -13.06 -1.71
N LYS A 183 -13.81 -13.02 -0.96
CA LYS A 183 -15.18 -13.12 -1.50
C LYS A 183 -15.59 -11.92 -2.34
N THR A 184 -14.93 -10.79 -2.17
CA THR A 184 -15.20 -9.53 -2.88
C THR A 184 -13.92 -8.99 -3.49
N GLU A 185 -14.01 -8.56 -4.73
CA GLU A 185 -12.92 -8.01 -5.54
C GLU A 185 -13.40 -6.80 -6.37
N PRO A 186 -12.51 -5.92 -6.85
CA PRO A 186 -12.89 -4.87 -7.79
C PRO A 186 -13.37 -5.45 -9.12
N ASN A 187 -14.38 -4.83 -9.74
CA ASN A 187 -14.85 -5.21 -11.07
C ASN A 187 -13.77 -5.00 -12.14
N ASP A 188 -13.27 -6.10 -12.70
CA ASP A 188 -12.15 -6.10 -13.64
C ASP A 188 -12.44 -5.35 -14.95
N SER A 189 -13.71 -5.30 -15.39
CA SER A 189 -14.07 -4.60 -16.64
C SER A 189 -13.90 -3.08 -16.55
N MET A 190 -13.74 -2.54 -15.34
CA MET A 190 -13.48 -1.12 -15.08
C MET A 190 -11.99 -0.84 -14.82
N ALA A 191 -11.13 -1.88 -14.86
CA ALA A 191 -9.71 -1.69 -14.62
C ALA A 191 -9.10 -0.72 -15.65
N LYS A 192 -8.23 0.16 -15.17
CA LYS A 192 -7.40 1.03 -16.02
C LYS A 192 -5.98 0.48 -16.07
N TYR A 193 -5.20 0.96 -17.03
CA TYR A 193 -3.80 0.61 -17.14
C TYR A 193 -2.94 1.87 -17.27
N ILE A 194 -1.83 1.90 -16.55
CA ILE A 194 -0.84 2.98 -16.56
C ILE A 194 0.52 2.42 -16.99
N CYS A 195 1.52 3.30 -17.16
CA CYS A 195 2.86 2.94 -17.61
C CYS A 195 2.83 2.14 -18.93
N ASP A 196 2.20 2.71 -19.96
CA ASP A 196 2.07 2.11 -21.30
C ASP A 196 1.41 0.72 -21.27
N GLY A 197 0.39 0.54 -20.44
CA GLY A 197 -0.35 -0.72 -20.34
C GLY A 197 0.27 -1.76 -19.41
N LYS A 198 1.46 -1.51 -18.83
CA LYS A 198 2.19 -2.50 -18.04
C LYS A 198 1.63 -2.72 -16.64
N VAL A 199 1.02 -1.68 -16.05
CA VAL A 199 0.54 -1.73 -14.67
C VAL A 199 -0.98 -1.60 -14.66
N LYS A 200 -1.66 -2.62 -14.16
CA LYS A 200 -3.10 -2.62 -13.96
C LYS A 200 -3.47 -1.83 -12.70
N VAL A 201 -4.51 -1.02 -12.79
CA VAL A 201 -5.13 -0.31 -11.67
C VAL A 201 -6.53 -0.89 -11.47
N PRO A 202 -6.74 -1.80 -10.49
CA PRO A 202 -8.02 -2.48 -10.28
C PRO A 202 -9.01 -1.56 -9.53
N LEU A 203 -9.43 -0.49 -10.20
CA LEU A 203 -10.25 0.58 -9.61
C LEU A 203 -11.77 0.39 -9.76
N GLY A 204 -12.21 -0.78 -10.21
CA GLY A 204 -13.61 -1.08 -10.37
C GLY A 204 -14.38 -1.07 -9.05
N THR A 205 -15.69 -0.86 -9.14
CA THR A 205 -16.56 -1.01 -7.96
C THR A 205 -16.53 -2.44 -7.45
N ALA A 206 -16.72 -2.61 -6.13
CA ALA A 206 -16.70 -3.92 -5.50
C ALA A 206 -17.77 -4.86 -6.07
N THR A 207 -17.35 -6.05 -6.49
CA THR A 207 -18.22 -7.14 -6.98
C THR A 207 -17.93 -8.45 -6.23
N SER A 208 -18.85 -9.42 -6.34
CA SER A 208 -18.61 -10.76 -5.80
C SER A 208 -17.61 -11.49 -6.69
N SER A 209 -16.58 -12.04 -6.06
CA SER A 209 -15.61 -12.93 -6.72
C SER A 209 -16.19 -14.33 -6.97
N ASN A 210 -15.54 -15.10 -7.84
CA ASN A 210 -15.92 -16.49 -8.12
C ASN A 210 -15.16 -17.51 -7.23
N VAL A 211 -15.15 -17.28 -5.91
CA VAL A 211 -14.51 -18.19 -4.93
C VAL A 211 -15.51 -19.18 -4.34
N PRO A 212 -15.10 -20.40 -3.98
CA PRO A 212 -15.98 -21.35 -3.32
C PRO A 212 -16.36 -20.90 -1.90
N ARG A 213 -17.49 -21.39 -1.39
CA ARG A 213 -18.04 -20.99 -0.07
C ARG A 213 -17.06 -21.14 1.11
N HIS A 214 -16.12 -22.08 1.01
CA HIS A 214 -15.12 -22.36 2.04
C HIS A 214 -13.90 -21.41 2.01
N ALA A 215 -13.87 -20.43 1.08
CA ALA A 215 -12.90 -19.34 1.13
C ALA A 215 -13.11 -18.51 2.41
N SER A 216 -12.00 -18.18 3.07
CA SER A 216 -12.02 -17.57 4.40
C SER A 216 -11.89 -16.05 4.40
N LEU A 217 -11.36 -15.45 3.33
CA LEU A 217 -11.14 -14.01 3.25
C LEU A 217 -12.39 -13.31 2.70
N LEU A 218 -12.69 -12.13 3.24
CA LEU A 218 -13.73 -11.26 2.67
C LEU A 218 -13.25 -10.50 1.44
N TYR A 219 -11.96 -10.13 1.42
CA TYR A 219 -11.34 -9.30 0.39
C TYR A 219 -9.94 -9.83 0.08
N ASN A 220 -9.48 -9.59 -1.14
CA ASN A 220 -8.19 -10.06 -1.63
C ASN A 220 -6.98 -9.59 -0.80
N GLU A 221 -5.91 -10.39 -0.81
CA GLU A 221 -4.57 -10.01 -0.35
C GLU A 221 -3.51 -10.40 -1.37
N TYR A 222 -2.56 -9.51 -1.58
CA TYR A 222 -1.40 -9.75 -2.44
C TYR A 222 -0.15 -9.63 -1.59
N ILE A 223 0.69 -10.67 -1.61
CA ILE A 223 1.86 -10.76 -0.75
C ILE A 223 3.08 -11.01 -1.62
N VAL A 224 4.08 -10.14 -1.45
CA VAL A 224 5.41 -10.34 -2.05
C VAL A 224 6.42 -10.64 -0.97
N TYR A 225 7.38 -11.52 -1.28
CA TYR A 225 8.41 -12.00 -0.36
C TYR A 225 9.80 -11.48 -0.72
N ASP A 226 9.87 -10.54 -1.66
CA ASP A 226 11.06 -9.78 -2.01
C ASP A 226 10.72 -8.28 -1.99
N ILE A 227 11.51 -7.49 -1.28
CA ILE A 227 11.35 -6.02 -1.20
C ILE A 227 11.57 -5.35 -2.57
N ALA A 228 12.31 -5.99 -3.48
CA ALA A 228 12.59 -5.47 -4.80
C ALA A 228 11.41 -5.60 -5.77
N GLN A 229 10.37 -6.37 -5.42
CA GLN A 229 9.12 -6.47 -6.19
C GLN A 229 8.18 -5.28 -5.98
N VAL A 230 8.58 -4.27 -5.20
CA VAL A 230 7.75 -3.13 -4.83
C VAL A 230 8.40 -1.83 -5.25
N ASN A 231 7.63 -0.97 -5.92
CA ASN A 231 7.97 0.42 -6.18
C ASN A 231 6.85 1.33 -5.67
N ILE A 232 7.12 2.18 -4.68
CA ILE A 232 6.12 3.09 -4.11
C ILE A 232 5.89 4.21 -5.10
N LYS A 233 4.67 4.33 -5.65
CA LYS A 233 4.34 5.31 -6.68
C LYS A 233 3.65 6.54 -6.14
N TYR A 234 2.69 6.36 -5.23
CA TYR A 234 1.92 7.47 -4.69
C TYR A 234 1.77 7.39 -3.18
N LEU A 235 1.84 8.55 -2.54
CA LEU A 235 1.50 8.76 -1.13
C LEU A 235 0.25 9.63 -1.07
N LEU A 236 -0.75 9.17 -0.33
CA LEU A 236 -2.05 9.81 -0.23
C LEU A 236 -2.29 10.25 1.20
N LYS A 237 -2.64 11.52 1.38
CA LYS A 237 -3.15 12.07 2.63
C LYS A 237 -4.66 11.96 2.62
N VAL A 238 -5.22 11.17 3.52
CA VAL A 238 -6.63 10.79 3.49
C VAL A 238 -7.30 11.13 4.82
N ARG A 239 -8.48 11.75 4.75
CA ARG A 239 -9.34 11.98 5.91
C ARG A 239 -10.31 10.81 6.09
N PHE A 240 -10.44 10.36 7.33
CA PHE A 240 -11.39 9.36 7.79
C PHE A 240 -12.59 10.08 8.42
N ASN A 241 -13.70 10.09 7.71
CA ASN A 241 -14.92 10.73 8.17
C ASN A 241 -15.76 9.71 8.95
N TYR A 242 -15.50 9.61 10.25
CA TYR A 242 -16.19 8.68 11.16
C TYR A 242 -17.66 9.09 11.35
N LYS A 243 -18.56 8.09 11.35
CA LYS A 243 -19.97 8.31 11.68
C LYS A 243 -20.13 8.53 13.19
N ARG A 244 -20.89 9.55 13.59
CA ARG A 244 -21.26 9.77 15.01
C ARG A 244 -22.00 8.53 15.54
N GLY A 245 -21.49 7.92 16.62
CA GLY A 245 -22.17 6.82 17.32
C GLY A 245 -21.44 5.47 17.36
N TYR A 246 -20.29 5.33 16.68
CA TYR A 246 -19.38 4.20 16.87
C TYR A 246 -18.27 4.62 17.84
N TYR A 247 -18.55 4.55 19.15
CA TYR A 247 -17.57 4.71 20.22
C TYR A 247 -17.30 3.36 20.88
#